data_AF-K1U5N7-F1
#
_entry.id   AF-K1U5N7-F1
#
_cell.length_a   1.000
_cell.length_b   1.000
_cell.length_c   1.000
_cell.angle_alpha   90.00
_cell.angle_beta   90.00
_cell.angle_gamma   90.00
#
_symmetry.space_group_name_H-M   'P 1'
#
loop_
_entity.id
_entity.type
_entity.pdbx_description
1 polymer ?
#
loop_
_entity_poly.entity_id
_entity_poly.type
_entity_poly.pdbx_seq_one_letter_code
_entity_poly.pdbx_strand_id
1 'polypeptide(L)' 'TIERISKVDVSLLKLAIYEMNYMQTPFKIIINEVVNMAKKYGEDSSPAFVNGVLAKIVEENNSNSKEVADESNEQ' A
#
# COMPACT_ATOMS: atom_id res chain seq x y z
N THR A 1 13.18 -11.00 10.11
CA THR A 1 13.05 -11.39 8.69
C THR A 1 11.59 -11.41 8.30
N ILE A 2 11.27 -11.23 7.00
CA ILE A 2 9.91 -11.28 6.43
C ILE A 2 9.10 -12.49 6.91
N GLU A 3 9.77 -13.58 7.31
CA GLU A 3 9.22 -14.78 7.94
C GLU A 3 8.35 -14.53 9.18
N ARG A 4 8.48 -13.37 9.84
CA ARG A 4 7.64 -13.00 11.01
C ARG A 4 6.30 -12.35 10.65
N ILE A 5 6.05 -12.09 9.37
CA ILE A 5 4.80 -11.52 8.88
C ILE A 5 3.85 -12.67 8.53
N SER A 6 2.58 -12.56 8.92
CA SER A 6 1.59 -13.58 8.59
C SER A 6 1.47 -13.74 7.06
N LYS A 7 1.21 -14.96 6.59
CA LYS A 7 0.99 -15.22 5.15
C LYS A 7 -0.20 -14.42 4.59
N VAL A 8 -1.18 -14.12 5.44
CA VAL A 8 -2.35 -13.31 5.10
C VAL A 8 -1.91 -11.88 4.83
N ASP A 9 -1.18 -11.25 5.75
CA ASP A 9 -0.72 -9.87 5.57
C ASP A 9 0.17 -9.72 4.34
N VAL A 10 1.08 -10.67 4.09
CA VAL A 10 1.90 -10.68 2.87
C VAL A 10 1.04 -10.75 1.61
N SER A 11 -0.02 -11.56 1.61
CA SER A 11 -0.91 -11.71 0.47
C SER A 11 -1.73 -10.44 0.23
N LEU A 12 -2.25 -9.83 1.29
CA LEU A 12 -3.01 -8.59 1.25
C LEU A 12 -2.15 -7.42 0.75
N LEU A 13 -0.93 -7.29 1.24
CA LEU A 13 0.01 -6.26 0.78
C LEU A 13 0.37 -6.42 -0.69
N LYS A 14 0.63 -7.65 -1.15
CA LYS A 14 0.89 -7.92 -2.58
C LYS A 14 -0.30 -7.54 -3.46
N LEU A 15 -1.52 -7.89 -3.04
CA LEU A 15 -2.73 -7.53 -3.75
C LEU A 15 -2.87 -6.00 -3.86
N ALA A 16 -2.72 -5.29 -2.74
CA ALA A 16 -2.81 -3.84 -2.72
C ALA A 16 -1.78 -3.16 -3.64
N ILE A 17 -0.52 -3.59 -3.56
CA ILE A 17 0.57 -3.05 -4.40
C ILE A 17 0.31 -3.32 -5.88
N TYR A 18 -0.18 -4.51 -6.21
CA TYR A 18 -0.55 -4.84 -7.59
C TYR A 18 -1.65 -3.90 -8.11
N GLU A 19 -2.73 -3.71 -7.36
CA GLU A 19 -3.78 -2.80 -7.77
C GLU A 19 -3.30 -1.35 -7.88
N MET A 20 -2.46 -0.89 -6.96
CA MET A 20 -1.88 0.46 -7.00
C MET A 20 -1.02 0.71 -8.25
N ASN A 21 -0.30 -0.30 -8.73
CA ASN A 21 0.64 -0.14 -9.84
C ASN A 21 0.02 -0.40 -11.22
N TYR A 22 -1.02 -1.24 -11.28
CA TYR A 22 -1.51 -1.76 -12.57
C TYR A 22 -3.01 -1.51 -12.81
N MET A 23 -3.74 -1.06 -11.80
CA MET A 23 -5.17 -0.76 -11.92
C MET A 23 -5.42 0.74 -11.79
N GLN A 24 -6.55 1.21 -12.34
CA GLN A 24 -6.98 2.60 -12.24
C GLN A 24 -7.80 2.87 -10.97
N THR A 25 -7.63 2.04 -9.93
CA THR A 25 -8.40 2.13 -8.69
C THR A 25 -7.75 3.16 -7.76
N PRO A 26 -8.51 4.14 -7.23
CA PRO A 26 -7.96 5.10 -6.27
C PRO A 26 -7.34 4.44 -5.03
N PHE A 27 -6.14 4.88 -4.64
CA PHE A 27 -5.39 4.29 -3.51
C PHE A 27 -6.21 4.24 -2.21
N LYS A 28 -7.03 5.25 -1.94
CA LYS A 28 -7.92 5.29 -0.77
C LYS A 28 -8.93 4.13 -0.76
N ILE A 29 -9.44 3.74 -1.93
CA ILE A 29 -10.38 2.61 -2.04
C ILE A 29 -9.63 1.30 -1.79
N ILE A 30 -8.49 1.10 -2.46
CA ILE A 30 -7.63 -0.09 -2.29
C ILE A 30 -7.29 -0.29 -0.80
N ILE A 31 -6.82 0.77 -0.13
CA ILE A 31 -6.44 0.70 1.29
C ILE A 31 -7.64 0.31 2.17
N ASN A 32 -8.80 0.92 1.97
CA ASN A 32 -9.99 0.60 2.77
C ASN A 32 -10.41 -0.86 2.62
N GLU A 33 -10.46 -1.37 1.39
CA GLU A 33 -10.84 -2.77 1.13
C GLU A 33 -9.84 -3.75 1.74
N VAL A 34 -8.55 -3.51 1.55
CA VAL A 34 -7.50 -4.39 2.04
C VAL A 34 -7.44 -4.38 3.58
N VAL A 35 -7.67 -3.23 4.23
CA VAL A 35 -7.78 -3.13 5.70
C VAL A 35 -9.02 -3.86 6.21
N ASN A 36 -10.15 -3.81 5.50
CA ASN A 36 -11.34 -4.58 5.85
C ASN A 36 -11.11 -6.10 5.68
N MET A 37 -10.38 -6.52 4.66
CA MET A 37 -9.94 -7.91 4.52
C MET A 37 -9.00 -8.33 5.66
N ALA A 38 -8.07 -7.46 6.08
CA ALA A 38 -7.20 -7.72 7.22
C ALA A 38 -7.97 -7.92 8.52
N LYS A 39 -9.05 -7.14 8.76
CA LYS A 39 -9.94 -7.33 9.92
C LYS A 39 -10.67 -8.67 9.88
N LYS A 40 -10.98 -9.17 8.69
CA LYS A 40 -11.78 -10.39 8.51
C LYS A 40 -10.94 -11.66 8.54
N TYR A 41 -9.71 -11.60 8.02
CA TYR A 41 -8.89 -12.79 7.75
C TYR A 41 -7.52 -12.77 8.44
N GLY A 42 -7.08 -11.61 8.93
CA GLY A 42 -5.80 -11.44 9.62
C GLY A 42 -5.92 -11.64 11.13
N GLU A 43 -4.81 -11.34 11.82
CA GLU A 43 -4.75 -11.29 13.27
C GLU A 43 -5.24 -9.93 13.80
N ASP A 44 -5.40 -9.79 15.11
CA ASP A 44 -5.86 -8.53 15.74
C ASP A 44 -4.96 -7.34 15.38
N SER A 45 -3.67 -7.58 15.13
CA SER A 45 -2.69 -6.56 14.75
C SER A 45 -2.67 -6.24 13.25
N SER A 46 -3.20 -7.12 12.40
CA SER A 46 -3.15 -7.03 10.94
C SER A 46 -3.74 -5.73 10.37
N PRO A 47 -4.92 -5.24 10.81
CA PRO A 47 -5.51 -4.02 10.24
C PRO A 47 -4.61 -2.79 10.43
N ALA A 48 -4.02 -2.64 11.61
CA ALA A 48 -3.13 -1.53 11.92
C ALA A 48 -1.80 -1.66 11.16
N PHE A 49 -1.23 -2.87 11.13
CA PHE A 49 0.00 -3.16 10.40
C PHE A 49 -0.14 -2.87 8.91
N VAL A 50 -1.15 -3.44 8.26
CA VAL A 50 -1.41 -3.28 6.81
C VAL A 50 -1.66 -1.82 6.47
N ASN A 51 -2.48 -1.11 7.25
CA ASN A 51 -2.76 0.31 7.03
C ASN A 51 -1.48 1.16 7.13
N GLY A 52 -0.62 0.89 8.11
CA GLY A 52 0.65 1.61 8.28
C GLY A 52 1.61 1.41 7.10
N VAL A 53 1.74 0.17 6.62
CA VAL A 53 2.61 -0.14 5.46
C VAL A 53 2.09 0.53 4.18
N LEU A 54 0.79 0.42 3.90
CA LEU A 54 0.22 1.02 2.67
C LEU A 54 0.25 2.55 2.70
N ALA A 55 0.06 3.17 3.86
CA ALA A 55 0.18 4.62 4.00
C ALA A 55 1.59 5.11 3.64
N LYS A 56 2.63 4.36 4.06
CA LYS A 56 4.02 4.69 3.72
C LYS A 56 4.30 4.57 2.22
N ILE A 57 3.79 3.52 1.59
CA ILE A 57 3.92 3.31 0.14
C ILE A 57 3.25 4.46 -0.63
N VAL A 58 2.07 4.91 -0.21
CA VAL A 58 1.39 6.05 -0.86
C VAL A 58 2.18 7.36 -0.68
N GLU A 59 2.74 7.60 0.50
CA GLU A 59 3.61 8.76 0.75
C GLU A 59 4.82 8.77 -0.18
N GLU A 60 5.49 7.63 -0.36
CA GLU A 60 6.64 7.48 -1.25
C GLU A 60 6.26 7.70 -2.72
N ASN A 61 5.13 7.12 -3.17
CA ASN A 61 4.64 7.34 -4.54
C ASN A 61 4.29 8.81 -4.82
N ASN A 62 3.72 9.50 -3.83
CA ASN A 62 3.41 10.93 -3.94
C ASN A 62 4.66 11.82 -3.86
N SER A 63 5.74 11.34 -3.23
CA SER A 63 7.02 12.05 -3.19
C SER A 63 7.78 11.91 -4.51
N ASN A 64 7.80 10.70 -5.09
CA ASN A 64 8.42 10.45 -6.40
C ASN A 64 7.74 11.24 -7.54
N SER A 65 6.43 11.47 -7.45
CA SER A 65 5.71 12.29 -8.44
C SER A 65 5.99 13.80 -8.30
N LYS A 66 6.57 14.27 -7.19
CA LYS A 66 7.03 15.65 -7.03
C LYS A 66 8.44 15.85 -7.60
N GLU A 67 9.35 14.88 -7.42
CA GLU A 67 10.72 14.97 -7.95
C GLU A 67 10.76 15.01 -9.49
N VAL A 68 9.89 14.26 -10.17
CA VAL A 68 9.78 14.29 -11.65
C VAL A 68 9.27 15.64 -12.19
N ALA A 69 8.47 16.36 -11.40
CA ALA A 69 7.97 17.68 -11.80
C ALA A 69 9.04 18.77 -11.70
N ASP A 70 9.99 18.64 -10.79
CA ASP A 70 11.11 19.59 -10.63
C ASP A 70 12.19 19.39 -11.71
N GLU A 71 12.45 18.16 -12.18
CA GLU A 71 13.40 17.89 -13.27
C GLU A 71 12.90 18.32 -14.66
N SER A 72 11.58 18.52 -14.82
CA SER A 72 10.96 18.91 -16.09
C SER A 72 11.04 20.42 -16.38
N ASN A 73 11.56 21.22 -15.44
CA ASN A 73 11.59 22.70 -15.54
C ASN A 73 12.99 23.28 -15.80
N GLU A 74 13.98 22.45 -16.13
CA GLU A 74 15.37 22.85 -16.41
C GLU A 74 15.81 22.66 -17.88
N GLN A 75 14.88 22.57 -18.83
CA GLN A 75 15.19 22.63 -20.27
C GLN A 75 14.39 23.71 -21.01
#